data_AF-A0A0P0V007-F1
#
_entry.id   AF-A0A0P0V007-F1
#
_cell.length_a   1.000
_cell.length_b   1.000
_cell.length_c   1.000
_cell.angle_alpha   90.00
_cell.angle_beta   90.00
_cell.angle_gamma   90.00
#
_symmetry.space_group_name_H-M   'P 1'
#
loop_
_entity.id
_entity.type
_entity.pdbx_description
1 polymer ?
#
loop_
_entity_poly.entity_id
_entity_poly.type
_entity_poly.pdbx_seq_one_letter_code
_entity_poly.pdbx_strand_id
1 'polypeptide(L)'
;MDRIVGGKFKLGRKIGCGSFGEIYLATHVDTYEIAAVKIESSKTKHPQLFYEAKLYNALQGGSGIANVKWCGVDGEENVLVIDLLGPSLEDLFVYCGRKFTLKTVLMLADQMVTNILHCLIHFIPTHY
;
A
#
# COMPACT_ATOMS: atom_id res chain seq x y z
N MET A 1 5.10 -13.63 21.31
CA MET A 1 4.29 -14.55 20.49
C MET A 1 4.27 -14.01 19.08
N ASP A 2 4.50 -14.86 18.10
CA ASP A 2 4.44 -14.48 16.68
C ASP A 2 2.97 -14.36 16.27
N ARG A 3 2.50 -13.15 15.94
CA ARG A 3 1.14 -12.93 15.43
C ARG A 3 1.09 -13.30 13.95
N ILE A 4 0.16 -14.16 13.58
CA ILE A 4 -0.06 -14.56 12.18
C ILE A 4 -1.43 -14.04 11.74
N VAL A 5 -1.44 -13.23 10.69
CA VAL A 5 -2.67 -12.67 10.11
C VAL A 5 -3.12 -13.51 8.92
N GLY A 6 -4.44 -13.72 8.81
CA GLY A 6 -5.06 -14.47 7.71
C GLY A 6 -4.57 -15.91 7.60
N GLY A 7 -3.99 -16.46 8.68
CA GLY A 7 -3.39 -17.79 8.72
C GLY A 7 -2.13 -17.95 7.85
N LYS A 8 -1.66 -16.89 7.18
CA LYS A 8 -0.62 -16.99 6.14
C LYS A 8 0.55 -16.03 6.31
N PHE A 9 0.34 -14.91 7.01
CA PHE A 9 1.36 -13.85 7.09
C PHE A 9 1.80 -13.63 8.53
N LYS A 10 3.06 -13.98 8.81
CA LYS A 10 3.69 -13.69 10.10
C LYS A 10 4.05 -12.22 10.17
N LEU A 11 3.49 -11.49 11.14
CA LEU A 11 3.82 -10.08 11.41
C LEU A 11 5.24 -9.97 11.98
N GLY A 12 5.98 -9.00 11.44
CA GLY A 12 7.31 -8.62 11.88
C GLY A 12 7.31 -7.23 12.52
N ARG A 13 8.42 -6.49 12.32
CA ARG A 13 8.57 -5.14 12.87
C ARG A 13 7.61 -4.15 12.23
N LYS A 14 7.21 -3.13 13.01
CA LYS A 14 6.55 -1.94 12.49
C LYS A 14 7.50 -1.20 11.54
N ILE A 15 7.02 -0.80 10.37
CA ILE A 15 7.77 -0.07 9.34
C ILE A 15 7.20 1.30 9.04
N GLY A 16 5.99 1.59 9.50
CA GLY A 16 5.39 2.91 9.35
C GLY A 16 4.15 3.10 10.20
N CYS A 17 3.70 4.35 10.28
CA CYS A 17 2.38 4.70 10.80
C CYS A 17 1.78 5.77 9.89
N GLY A 18 0.52 5.59 9.53
CA GLY A 18 -0.27 6.58 8.81
C GLY A 18 -1.36 7.16 9.70
N SER A 19 -2.13 8.10 9.15
CA SER A 19 -3.25 8.72 9.86
C SER A 19 -4.36 7.73 10.25
N PHE A 20 -4.43 6.58 9.57
CA PHE A 20 -5.53 5.61 9.68
C PHE A 20 -5.08 4.24 10.18
N GLY A 21 -3.86 4.12 10.70
CA GLY A 21 -3.36 2.85 11.21
C GLY A 21 -1.85 2.68 11.18
N GLU A 22 -1.43 1.46 11.42
CA GLU A 22 -0.03 1.07 11.52
C GLU A 22 0.34 0.16 10.35
N ILE A 23 1.60 0.24 9.92
CA ILE A 23 2.13 -0.59 8.83
C ILE A 23 3.27 -1.43 9.38
N TYR A 24 3.21 -2.73 9.11
CA TYR A 24 4.14 -3.73 9.55
C TYR A 24 4.75 -4.46 8.36
N LEU A 25 5.99 -4.89 8.52
CA LEU A 25 6.58 -5.90 7.65
C LEU A 25 5.92 -7.24 7.97
N ALA A 26 5.65 -8.07 6.96
CA ALA A 26 5.25 -9.45 7.18
C ALA A 26 5.94 -10.41 6.21
N THR A 27 5.95 -11.68 6.59
CA THR A 27 6.50 -12.75 5.78
C THR A 27 5.45 -13.84 5.63
N HIS A 28 5.18 -14.24 4.40
CA HIS A 28 4.31 -15.37 4.13
C HIS A 28 4.94 -16.65 4.70
N VAL A 29 4.18 -17.45 5.44
CA VAL A 29 4.70 -18.59 6.20
C VAL A 29 5.22 -19.71 5.29
N ASP A 30 4.54 -19.96 4.17
CA ASP A 30 4.93 -21.03 3.23
C ASP A 30 5.93 -20.57 2.16
N THR A 31 5.71 -19.41 1.53
CA THR A 31 6.51 -18.95 0.39
C THR A 31 7.70 -18.07 0.78
N TYR A 32 7.77 -17.64 2.05
CA TYR A 32 8.73 -16.65 2.56
C TYR A 32 8.69 -15.30 1.83
N GLU A 33 7.63 -15.05 1.07
CA GLU A 33 7.42 -13.77 0.40
C GLU A 33 7.27 -12.64 1.44
N ILE A 34 7.94 -11.52 1.19
CA ILE A 34 7.87 -10.35 2.05
C ILE A 34 6.72 -9.45 1.57
N ALA A 35 5.88 -9.03 2.52
CA ALA A 35 4.71 -8.18 2.26
C ALA A 35 4.64 -7.03 3.27
N ALA A 36 3.80 -6.03 2.96
CA ALA A 36 3.43 -4.99 3.92
C ALA A 36 2.01 -5.27 4.43
N VAL A 37 1.82 -5.14 5.74
CA VAL A 37 0.53 -5.32 6.41
C VAL A 37 0.10 -4.01 7.03
N LYS A 38 -1.02 -3.47 6.55
CA LYS A 38 -1.67 -2.30 7.13
C LYS A 38 -2.78 -2.76 8.06
N ILE A 39 -2.81 -2.21 9.26
CA ILE A 39 -3.73 -2.57 10.33
C ILE A 39 -4.45 -1.32 10.81
N GLU A 40 -5.77 -1.39 10.87
CA GLU A 40 -6.67 -0.35 11.37
C GLU A 40 -7.62 -0.94 12.42
N SER A 41 -7.93 -0.20 13.49
CA SER A 41 -8.96 -0.63 14.43
C SER A 41 -10.35 -0.61 13.79
N SER A 42 -11.15 -1.66 13.95
CA SER A 42 -12.55 -1.65 13.49
C SER A 42 -13.42 -0.60 14.18
N LYS A 43 -12.97 -0.07 15.32
CA LYS A 43 -13.66 0.95 16.12
C LYS A 43 -13.31 2.38 15.72
N THR A 44 -12.48 2.59 14.69
CA THR A 44 -12.20 3.96 14.23
C THR A 44 -13.49 4.64 13.76
N LYS A 45 -13.56 5.96 13.90
CA LYS A 45 -14.75 6.74 13.49
C LYS A 45 -15.04 6.62 12.00
N HIS A 46 -13.99 6.41 11.19
CA HIS A 46 -14.05 6.35 9.74
C HIS A 46 -13.14 5.23 9.23
N PRO A 47 -13.56 3.96 9.31
CA PRO A 47 -12.78 2.83 8.81
C PRO A 47 -12.65 2.91 7.28
N GLN A 48 -11.41 2.88 6.78
CA GLN A 48 -11.11 3.12 5.37
C GLN A 48 -10.43 1.93 4.71
N LEU A 49 -9.84 1.01 5.48
CA LEU A 49 -8.95 0.00 4.94
C LEU A 49 -9.62 -0.96 3.96
N PHE A 50 -10.89 -1.34 4.19
CA PHE A 50 -11.64 -2.15 3.24
C PHE A 50 -12.00 -1.41 1.95
N TYR A 51 -12.25 -0.11 2.03
CA TYR A 51 -12.49 0.70 0.84
C TYR A 51 -11.21 0.84 0.02
N GLU A 52 -10.07 1.06 0.68
CA GLU A 52 -8.75 1.06 0.06
C GLU A 52 -8.45 -0.28 -0.65
N ALA A 53 -8.74 -1.42 -0.02
CA ALA A 53 -8.60 -2.73 -0.66
C ALA A 53 -9.47 -2.88 -1.92
N LYS A 54 -10.70 -2.35 -1.91
CA LYS A 54 -11.57 -2.32 -3.11
C LYS A 54 -10.98 -1.45 -4.22
N LEU A 55 -10.41 -0.30 -3.88
CA LEU A 55 -9.76 0.57 -4.85
C LEU A 55 -8.54 -0.10 -5.48
N TYR A 56 -7.67 -0.74 -4.67
CA TYR A 56 -6.55 -1.50 -5.20
C TYR A 56 -7.00 -2.57 -6.19
N ASN A 57 -8.03 -3.35 -5.84
CA ASN A 57 -8.57 -4.38 -6.72
C ASN A 57 -9.19 -3.80 -8.01
N ALA A 58 -9.87 -2.65 -7.92
CA ALA A 58 -10.43 -1.98 -9.10
C ALA A 58 -9.35 -1.41 -10.04
N LEU A 59 -8.19 -1.04 -9.50
CA LEU A 59 -7.06 -0.47 -10.24
C LEU A 59 -6.02 -1.51 -10.68
N GLN A 60 -6.22 -2.80 -10.36
CA GLN A 60 -5.28 -3.87 -10.72
C GLN A 60 -5.02 -3.91 -12.23
N GLY A 61 -3.79 -4.31 -12.59
CA GLY A 61 -3.31 -4.29 -13.98
C GLY A 61 -2.66 -2.98 -14.41
N GLY A 62 -2.79 -1.90 -13.62
CA GLY A 62 -2.03 -0.67 -13.80
C GLY A 62 -0.57 -0.81 -13.39
N SER A 63 0.33 -0.21 -14.16
CA SER A 63 1.73 -0.03 -13.72
C SER A 63 1.75 0.82 -12.45
N GLY A 64 2.55 0.43 -11.45
CA GLY A 64 2.70 1.16 -10.19
C GLY A 64 1.57 0.95 -9.16
N ILE A 65 0.62 0.04 -9.42
CA ILE A 65 -0.41 -0.35 -8.44
C ILE A 65 0.03 -1.61 -7.69
N ALA A 66 0.08 -1.53 -6.36
CA ALA A 66 0.42 -2.68 -5.51
C ALA A 66 -0.69 -3.74 -5.52
N ASN A 67 -0.32 -5.02 -5.51
CA ASN A 67 -1.29 -6.11 -5.46
C ASN A 67 -1.80 -6.34 -4.05
N VAL A 68 -3.09 -6.60 -3.93
CA VAL A 68 -3.70 -7.09 -2.69
C VAL A 68 -3.45 -8.58 -2.57
N LYS A 69 -2.69 -8.99 -1.55
CA LYS A 69 -2.43 -10.40 -1.25
C LYS A 69 -3.51 -11.00 -0.37
N TRP A 70 -4.02 -10.22 0.58
CA TRP A 70 -5.08 -10.63 1.48
C TRP A 70 -5.75 -9.40 2.12
N CYS A 71 -7.03 -9.52 2.44
CA CYS A 71 -7.77 -8.50 3.16
C CYS A 71 -8.83 -9.17 4.03
N GLY A 72 -9.01 -8.71 5.27
CA GLY A 72 -9.96 -9.32 6.20
C GLY A 72 -9.95 -8.68 7.58
N VAL A 73 -10.67 -9.31 8.51
CA VAL A 73 -10.72 -8.92 9.92
C VAL A 73 -9.90 -9.91 10.75
N ASP A 74 -9.06 -9.41 11.65
CA ASP A 74 -8.33 -10.20 12.64
C ASP A 74 -8.65 -9.66 14.04
N GLY A 75 -9.53 -10.36 14.77
CA GLY A 75 -10.07 -9.90 16.05
C GLY A 75 -10.93 -8.62 15.89
N GLU A 76 -10.51 -7.53 16.51
CA GLU A 76 -11.15 -6.22 16.38
C GLU A 76 -10.43 -5.29 15.39
N GLU A 77 -9.55 -5.81 14.55
CA GLU A 77 -8.76 -5.03 13.61
C GLU A 77 -9.07 -5.41 12.16
N ASN A 78 -9.21 -4.40 11.31
CA ASN A 78 -9.22 -4.57 9.87
C ASN A 78 -7.77 -4.66 9.40
N VAL A 79 -7.48 -5.59 8.50
CA VAL A 79 -6.14 -5.83 8.02
C VAL A 79 -6.11 -5.99 6.50
N LEU A 80 -5.11 -5.35 5.89
CA LEU A 80 -4.83 -5.37 4.46
C LEU A 80 -3.37 -5.74 4.24
N VAL A 81 -3.12 -6.80 3.48
CA VAL A 81 -1.80 -7.24 3.06
C VAL A 81 -1.60 -6.91 1.59
N ILE A 82 -0.55 -6.16 1.30
CA ILE A 82 -0.15 -5.76 -0.05
C ILE A 82 1.33 -6.06 -0.30
N ASP A 83 1.76 -5.90 -1.55
CA ASP A 83 3.18 -5.91 -1.90
C ASP A 83 3.98 -4.95 -1.02
N LEU A 84 5.15 -5.39 -0.55
CA LEU A 84 6.10 -4.48 0.11
C LEU A 84 6.70 -3.55 -0.94
N LEU A 85 6.49 -2.24 -0.75
CA LEU A 85 7.09 -1.21 -1.59
C LEU A 85 8.40 -0.69 -0.99
N GLY A 86 9.19 -0.04 -1.83
CA GLY A 86 10.41 0.65 -1.43
C GLY A 86 10.15 1.93 -0.62
N PRO A 87 11.22 2.70 -0.33
CA PRO A 87 11.10 3.98 0.37
C PRO A 87 10.19 4.95 -0.37
N SER A 88 9.53 5.84 0.37
CA SER A 88 8.71 6.89 -0.23
C SER A 88 9.58 7.93 -0.96
N LEU A 89 8.95 8.74 -1.81
CA LEU A 89 9.66 9.85 -2.45
C LEU A 89 10.14 10.90 -1.45
N GLU A 90 9.47 11.08 -0.30
CA GLU A 90 9.97 11.95 0.76
C GLU A 90 11.24 11.38 1.40
N ASP A 91 11.27 10.06 1.66
CA ASP A 91 12.48 9.41 2.19
C ASP A 91 13.67 9.57 1.22
N LEU A 92 13.43 9.36 -0.07
CA LEU A 92 14.44 9.56 -1.12
C LEU A 92 14.83 11.03 -1.26
N PHE A 93 13.89 11.96 -1.09
CA PHE A 93 14.14 13.39 -1.17
C PHE A 93 15.03 13.86 -0.01
N VAL A 94 14.74 13.40 1.20
CA VAL A 94 15.57 13.64 2.39
C VAL A 94 16.96 13.02 2.19
N TYR A 95 17.04 11.77 1.70
CA TYR A 95 18.30 11.09 1.41
C TYR A 95 19.19 11.88 0.43
N CYS A 96 18.59 12.53 -0.57
CA CYS A 96 19.30 13.38 -1.54
C CYS A 96 19.62 14.80 -1.02
N GLY A 97 19.47 15.08 0.28
CA GLY A 97 19.71 16.41 0.84
C GLY A 97 18.63 17.42 0.44
N ARG A 98 17.38 16.96 0.30
CA ARG A 98 16.20 17.77 -0.06
C ARG A 98 16.35 18.48 -1.40
N LYS A 99 17.04 17.83 -2.35
CA LYS A 99 17.18 18.32 -3.71
C LYS A 99 17.27 17.17 -4.70
N PHE A 100 16.35 17.13 -5.65
CA PHE A 100 16.47 16.27 -6.82
C PHE A 100 17.07 17.04 -8.00
N THR A 101 17.75 16.31 -8.88
CA THR A 101 18.21 16.86 -10.16
C THR A 101 17.01 17.05 -11.10
N LEU A 102 17.12 17.95 -12.08
CA LEU A 102 16.08 18.11 -13.10
C LEU A 102 15.78 16.79 -13.81
N LYS A 103 16.80 15.99 -14.14
CA LYS A 103 16.64 14.66 -14.73
C LYS A 103 15.75 13.75 -13.87
N THR A 104 16.02 13.68 -12.57
CA THR A 104 15.22 12.89 -11.62
C THR A 104 13.77 13.39 -11.56
N VAL A 105 13.57 14.71 -11.49
CA VAL A 105 12.22 15.31 -11.44
C VAL A 105 11.42 14.96 -12.70
N LEU A 106 12.03 15.06 -13.89
CA LEU A 106 11.35 14.74 -15.15
C LEU A 106 10.98 13.25 -15.26
N MET A 107 11.88 12.35 -14.83
CA MET A 107 11.59 10.91 -14.81
C MET A 107 10.47 10.56 -13.83
N LEU A 108 10.39 11.22 -12.67
CA LEU A 108 9.31 11.04 -11.71
C LEU A 108 7.99 11.61 -12.24
N ALA A 109 8.03 12.79 -12.85
CA ALA A 109 6.84 13.44 -13.40
C ALA A 109 6.17 12.60 -14.48
N ASP A 110 6.95 12.00 -15.38
CA ASP A 110 6.45 11.08 -16.42
C ASP A 110 5.66 9.91 -15.81
N GLN A 111 6.26 9.20 -14.84
CA GLN A 111 5.59 8.08 -14.15
C GLN A 111 4.36 8.52 -13.34
N MET A 112 4.44 9.64 -12.64
CA MET A 112 3.31 10.16 -11.84
C MET A 112 2.11 10.50 -12.73
N VAL A 113 2.33 11.15 -13.87
CA VAL A 113 1.25 11.50 -14.80
C VAL A 113 0.60 10.24 -15.36
N THR A 114 1.39 9.23 -15.75
CA THR A 114 0.86 7.94 -16.20
C THR A 114 -0.01 7.27 -15.13
N ASN A 115 0.46 7.23 -13.88
CA ASN A 115 -0.27 6.59 -12.79
C ASN A 115 -1.57 7.33 -12.44
N ILE A 116 -1.54 8.67 -12.43
CA ILE A 116 -2.74 9.48 -12.21
C ILE A 116 -3.74 9.26 -13.34
N LEU A 117 -3.29 9.26 -14.59
CA LEU A 117 -4.15 9.04 -15.75
C LEU A 117 -4.81 7.65 -15.71
N HIS A 118 -4.07 6.61 -15.32
CA HIS A 118 -4.61 5.26 -15.13
C HIS A 118 -5.76 5.24 -14.12
N CYS A 119 -5.59 5.91 -12.98
CA CYS A 119 -6.64 6.06 -11.98
C CYS A 119 -7.85 6.82 -12.53
N LEU A 120 -7.63 7.93 -13.23
CA LEU A 120 -8.72 8.76 -13.78
C LEU A 120 -9.56 7.99 -14.80
N ILE A 121 -8.94 7.24 -15.71
CA ILE A 121 -9.65 6.46 -16.73
C ILE A 121 -10.55 5.38 -16.11
N HIS A 122 -10.14 4.79 -14.97
CA HIS A 122 -10.95 3.78 -14.29
C HIS A 122 -12.19 4.34 -13.57
N PHE A 123 -12.19 5.63 -13.20
CA PHE A 123 -13.26 6.24 -12.41
C PHE A 123 -14.09 7.28 -13.18
N ILE A 124 -13.67 7.69 -14.37
CA ILE A 124 -14.52 8.47 -15.28
C ILE A 124 -15.39 7.48 -16.05
N PRO A 125 -16.72 7.50 -15.90
CA PRO A 125 -17.58 6.61 -16.65
C PRO A 125 -17.44 6.95 -18.14
N THR A 126 -16.90 6.01 -18.91
CA THR A 126 -16.95 6.04 -20.38
C THR A 126 -18.39 5.76 -20.81
N HIS A 127 -19.27 6.73 -20.61
CA HIS A 127 -20.57 6.73 -21.27
C HIS A 127 -20.35 7.21 -22.71
N TYR A 128 -20.21 6.25 -23.62
CA TYR A 128 -20.46 6.42 -25.04
C TYR A 128 -21.59 5.48 -25.44
#